data_AF-A0A522E1A7-F1
#
_entry.id   AF-A0A522E1A7-F1
#
_cell.length_a   1.000
_cell.length_b   1.000
_cell.length_c   1.000
_cell.angle_alpha   90.00
_cell.angle_beta   90.00
_cell.angle_gamma   90.00
#
_symmetry.space_group_name_H-M   'P 1'
#
loop_
_entity.id
_entity.type
_entity.pdbx_description
1 polymer ?
#
loop_
_entity_poly.entity_id
_entity_poly.type
_entity_poly.pdbx_seq_one_letter_code
_entity_poly.pdbx_strand_id
1 'polypeptide(L)'
;MRAYIVTTLLGVFGVDERNKILAFKPFPNDPAKMAEKLRLSDVEMIEEEKQVRNELGRKKFREFVFSYRKPEVKHIEPNNKAEKYIKENLRKLAVDYKFVKDQAEFNQLLSKVNIELTKVKIKRAIGRDSLVIQTNRTIEELDKSINVFMERLREFYGLHFPEMDRAVDSHEKFAKLVEKYGSREKMVAVEIEK
;
A
#
# COMPACT_ATOMS: atom_id res chain seq x y z
N MET A 1 22.44 33.14 8.19
CA MET A 1 21.57 32.47 9.18
C MET A 1 20.84 31.35 8.47
N ARG A 2 21.05 30.13 8.95
CA ARG A 2 20.48 28.91 8.38
C ARG A 2 19.20 28.57 9.13
N ALA A 3 18.18 28.13 8.41
CA ALA A 3 16.97 27.59 9.00
C ALA A 3 16.80 26.14 8.58
N TYR A 4 16.39 25.32 9.52
CA TYR A 4 16.15 23.89 9.34
C TYR A 4 14.65 23.66 9.15
N ILE A 5 14.29 22.99 8.05
CA ILE A 5 12.92 22.59 7.77
C ILE A 5 12.81 21.09 8.06
N VAL A 6 12.04 20.77 9.10
CA VAL A 6 11.88 19.41 9.62
C VAL A 6 10.44 18.99 9.41
N THR A 7 10.23 18.00 8.56
CA THR A 7 8.92 17.40 8.31
C THR A 7 8.71 16.24 9.27
N THR A 8 7.59 16.26 9.97
CA THR A 8 7.23 15.30 11.00
C THR A 8 5.81 14.81 10.79
N LEU A 9 5.39 13.83 11.58
CA LEU A 9 4.02 13.34 11.65
C LEU A 9 3.00 14.47 11.76
N LEU A 10 3.25 15.43 12.65
CA LEU A 10 2.31 16.50 12.98
C LEU A 10 2.21 17.57 11.89
N GLY A 11 3.20 17.65 11.01
CA GLY A 11 3.38 18.73 10.06
C GLY A 11 4.83 19.18 9.94
N VAL A 12 5.02 20.39 9.45
CA VAL A 12 6.33 20.94 9.10
C VAL A 12 6.75 21.99 10.13
N PHE A 13 7.94 21.82 10.69
CA PHE A 13 8.57 22.76 11.61
C PHE A 13 9.70 23.51 10.93
N GLY A 14 9.75 24.82 11.15
CA GLY A 14 10.88 25.68 10.83
C GLY A 14 11.67 26.00 12.10
N VAL A 15 12.93 25.60 12.16
CA VAL A 15 13.78 25.68 13.35
C VAL A 15 15.05 26.47 13.04
N ASP A 16 15.51 27.29 13.96
CA ASP A 16 16.80 28.00 13.85
C ASP A 16 17.98 27.12 14.32
N GLU A 17 19.22 27.55 14.07
CA GLU A 17 20.46 26.92 14.57
C GLU A 17 20.49 26.76 16.10
N ARG A 18 19.71 27.57 16.82
CA ARG A 18 19.56 27.54 18.28
C ARG A 18 18.44 26.60 18.78
N ASN A 19 17.91 25.73 17.91
CA ASN A 19 16.76 24.85 18.19
C ASN A 19 15.46 25.59 18.54
N LYS A 20 15.37 26.89 18.24
CA LYS A 20 14.14 27.67 18.45
C LYS A 20 13.17 27.42 17.31
N ILE A 21 11.93 27.03 17.62
CA ILE A 21 10.87 26.87 16.63
C ILE A 21 10.40 28.27 16.20
N LEU A 22 10.54 28.56 14.91
CA LEU A 22 10.21 29.83 14.29
C LEU A 22 8.89 29.79 13.52
N ALA A 23 8.49 28.63 13.03
CA ALA A 23 7.25 28.40 12.29
C ALA A 23 6.80 26.95 12.47
N PHE A 24 5.49 26.74 12.49
CA PHE A 24 4.88 25.41 12.49
C PHE A 24 3.64 25.42 11.60
N LYS A 25 3.58 24.50 10.64
CA LYS A 25 2.41 24.26 9.80
C LYS A 25 1.90 22.84 10.03
N PRO A 26 0.78 22.67 10.77
CA PRO A 26 0.23 21.36 11.04
C PRO A 26 -0.37 20.73 9.79
N PHE A 27 -0.29 19.41 9.70
CA PHE A 27 -1.10 18.64 8.75
C PHE A 27 -2.55 18.55 9.21
N PRO A 28 -3.49 18.23 8.29
CA PRO A 28 -4.86 17.91 8.67
C PRO A 28 -4.88 16.80 9.73
N ASN A 29 -5.73 16.91 10.75
CA ASN A 29 -5.87 15.90 11.80
C ASN A 29 -6.66 14.66 11.31
N ASP A 30 -6.18 14.08 10.21
CA ASP A 30 -6.71 12.89 9.59
C ASP A 30 -5.54 11.95 9.26
N PRO A 31 -5.50 10.74 9.85
CA PRO A 31 -4.34 9.85 9.70
C PRO A 31 -4.00 9.48 8.25
N ALA A 32 -5.01 9.35 7.38
CA ALA A 32 -4.80 9.00 5.98
C ALA A 32 -4.16 10.17 5.21
N LYS A 33 -4.68 11.39 5.39
CA LYS A 33 -4.09 12.60 4.79
C LYS A 33 -2.68 12.86 5.30
N MET A 34 -2.42 12.65 6.59
CA MET A 34 -1.08 12.77 7.18
C MET A 34 -0.10 11.78 6.55
N ALA A 35 -0.50 10.51 6.41
CA ALA A 35 0.30 9.49 5.75
C ALA A 35 0.60 9.83 4.29
N GLU A 36 -0.38 10.34 3.55
CA GLU A 36 -0.17 10.80 2.18
C GLU A 36 0.79 11.98 2.09
N LYS A 37 0.66 12.99 2.98
CA LYS A 37 1.55 14.15 2.99
C LYS A 37 2.98 13.79 3.39
N LEU A 38 3.17 12.92 4.38
CA LEU A 38 4.48 12.38 4.73
C LEU A 38 5.12 11.67 3.52
N ARG A 39 4.35 10.83 2.83
CA ARG A 39 4.82 10.15 1.64
C ARG A 39 5.17 11.11 0.50
N LEU A 40 4.35 12.13 0.25
CA LEU A 40 4.64 13.15 -0.76
C LEU A 40 5.91 13.91 -0.39
N SER A 41 6.10 14.21 0.90
CA SER A 41 7.31 14.89 1.38
C SER A 41 8.59 14.07 1.15
N ASP A 42 8.53 12.75 1.07
CA ASP A 42 9.72 11.93 0.73
C ASP A 42 10.16 12.10 -0.74
N VAL A 43 9.26 12.57 -1.63
CA VAL A 43 9.50 12.62 -3.08
C VAL A 43 9.64 14.06 -3.57
N GLU A 44 8.80 14.96 -3.07
CA GLU A 44 8.70 16.34 -3.52
C GLU A 44 8.52 17.34 -2.38
N MET A 45 8.54 18.63 -2.72
CA MET A 45 8.32 19.69 -1.77
C MET A 45 6.81 19.95 -1.62
N ILE A 46 6.28 19.65 -0.44
CA ILE A 46 4.84 19.84 -0.15
C ILE A 46 4.51 21.31 0.14
N GLU A 47 3.23 21.66 0.01
CA GLU A 47 2.76 23.04 0.23
C GLU A 47 3.08 23.57 1.63
N GLU A 48 2.97 22.75 2.67
CA GLU A 48 3.35 23.15 4.03
C GLU A 48 4.83 23.50 4.17
N GLU A 49 5.71 22.80 3.47
CA GLU A 49 7.15 23.11 3.46
C GLU A 49 7.43 24.42 2.72
N LYS A 50 6.71 24.67 1.61
CA LYS A 50 6.81 25.94 0.88
C LYS A 50 6.34 27.10 1.75
N GLN A 51 5.25 26.94 2.49
CA GLN A 51 4.75 27.94 3.43
C GLN A 51 5.75 28.23 4.54
N VAL A 52 6.32 27.19 5.18
CA VAL A 52 7.35 27.36 6.22
C VAL A 52 8.58 28.06 5.65
N ARG A 53 9.06 27.66 4.47
CA ARG A 53 10.18 28.33 3.78
C ARG A 53 9.90 29.81 3.55
N ASN A 54 8.70 30.16 3.08
CA ASN A 54 8.32 31.54 2.80
C ASN A 54 8.23 32.38 4.09
N GLU A 55 7.70 31.82 5.18
CA GLU A 55 7.64 32.48 6.49
C GLU A 55 9.03 32.73 7.08
N LEU A 56 9.94 31.76 6.94
CA LEU A 56 11.33 31.91 7.37
C LEU A 56 12.08 32.92 6.50
N GLY A 57 11.80 32.98 5.19
CA GLY A 57 12.35 34.00 4.29
C GLY A 57 12.01 35.43 4.72
N ARG A 58 10.77 35.67 5.16
CA ARG A 58 10.34 36.96 5.74
C ARG A 58 11.11 37.34 7.01
N LYS A 59 11.58 36.34 7.77
CA LYS A 59 12.39 36.52 8.99
C LYS A 59 13.90 36.67 8.70
N LYS A 60 14.28 37.00 7.46
CA LYS A 60 15.67 37.21 6.99
C LYS A 60 16.54 35.95 6.91
N PHE A 61 15.97 34.75 6.97
CA PHE A 61 16.72 33.51 6.69
C PHE A 61 16.90 33.30 5.20
N ARG A 62 18.13 32.98 4.76
CA ARG A 62 18.48 32.82 3.33
C ARG A 62 18.95 31.42 2.97
N GLU A 63 19.36 30.62 3.95
CA GLU A 63 19.74 29.22 3.77
C GLU A 63 18.73 28.31 4.44
N PHE A 64 18.21 27.35 3.68
CA PHE A 64 17.24 26.36 4.15
C PHE A 64 17.83 24.97 4.05
N VAL A 65 17.93 24.29 5.19
CA VAL A 65 18.51 22.95 5.32
C VAL A 65 17.37 21.96 5.55
N PHE A 66 17.32 20.90 4.75
CA PHE A 66 16.34 19.82 4.91
C PHE A 66 17.02 18.51 5.34
N SER A 67 16.25 17.62 5.95
CA SER A 67 16.71 16.31 6.38
C SER A 67 16.81 15.28 5.26
N TYR A 68 16.07 15.47 4.16
CA TYR A 68 15.98 14.51 3.05
C TYR A 68 16.32 15.17 1.72
N ARG A 69 16.88 14.37 0.81
CA ARG A 69 17.17 14.82 -0.57
C ARG A 69 15.88 14.95 -1.35
N LYS A 70 15.66 16.14 -1.91
CA LYS A 70 14.53 16.45 -2.79
C LYS A 70 15.03 17.14 -4.05
N PRO A 71 14.33 17.02 -5.19
CA PRO A 71 14.73 17.67 -6.45
C PRO A 71 14.93 19.19 -6.30
N GLU A 72 14.11 19.86 -5.49
CA GLU A 72 14.11 21.31 -5.31
C GLU A 72 15.01 21.82 -4.17
N VAL A 73 15.74 20.94 -3.47
CA VAL A 73 16.50 21.27 -2.27
C VAL A 73 18.00 21.25 -2.51
N LYS A 74 18.67 22.38 -2.24
CA LYS A 74 20.12 22.54 -2.42
C LYS A 74 20.96 22.11 -1.21
N HIS A 75 20.47 22.31 0.02
CA HIS A 75 21.22 22.01 1.24
C HIS A 75 20.53 20.90 2.04
N ILE A 76 21.26 19.80 2.24
CA ILE A 76 20.75 18.59 2.88
C ILE A 76 21.71 18.21 4.00
N GLU A 77 21.21 18.16 5.23
CA GLU A 77 21.97 17.69 6.39
C GLU A 77 21.10 16.71 7.17
N PRO A 78 21.23 15.39 6.92
CA PRO A 78 20.47 14.38 7.65
C PRO A 78 20.98 14.29 9.09
N ASN A 79 20.09 13.98 10.04
CA ASN A 79 20.43 13.80 11.46
C ASN A 79 21.05 15.05 12.12
N ASN A 80 20.70 16.24 11.63
CA ASN A 80 21.15 17.49 12.20
C ASN A 80 20.59 17.70 13.63
N LYS A 81 21.19 18.64 14.38
CA LYS A 81 20.81 18.91 15.78
C LYS A 81 19.34 19.35 15.93
N ALA A 82 18.83 20.13 14.97
CA ALA A 82 17.45 20.63 14.99
C ALA A 82 16.44 19.48 14.76
N GLU A 83 16.73 18.55 13.87
CA GLU A 83 15.91 17.38 13.59
C GLU A 83 15.85 16.44 14.80
N LYS A 84 17.00 16.17 15.43
CA LYS A 84 17.05 15.37 16.67
C LYS A 84 16.23 16.03 17.78
N TYR A 85 16.40 17.34 17.95
CA TYR A 85 15.63 18.11 18.94
C TYR A 85 14.12 18.00 18.72
N ILE A 86 13.64 18.14 17.48
CA ILE A 86 12.21 18.01 17.16
C ILE A 86 11.73 16.58 17.39
N LYS A 87 12.49 15.56 16.98
CA LYS A 87 12.11 14.15 17.15
C LYS A 87 12.02 13.75 18.62
N GLU A 88 12.95 14.19 19.46
CA GLU A 88 12.96 13.93 20.90
C GLU A 88 11.82 14.63 21.63
N ASN A 89 11.46 15.85 21.20
CA ASN A 89 10.42 16.66 21.84
C ASN A 89 9.04 16.55 21.18
N LEU A 90 8.88 15.74 20.14
CA LEU A 90 7.66 15.69 19.33
C LEU A 90 6.39 15.44 20.15
N ARG A 91 6.47 14.58 21.18
CA ARG A 91 5.37 14.29 22.11
C ARG A 91 4.94 15.53 22.90
N LYS A 92 5.90 16.31 23.38
CA LYS A 92 5.65 17.55 24.14
C LYS A 92 5.10 18.62 23.20
N LEU A 93 5.73 18.80 22.04
CA LEU A 93 5.28 19.74 21.02
C LEU A 93 3.84 19.44 20.56
N ALA A 94 3.45 18.17 20.44
CA ALA A 94 2.08 17.82 20.09
C ALA A 94 1.04 18.36 21.10
N VAL A 95 1.37 18.30 22.39
CA VAL A 95 0.52 18.79 23.48
C VAL A 95 0.58 20.33 23.55
N ASP A 96 1.77 20.90 23.46
CA ASP A 96 1.99 22.36 23.54
C ASP A 96 1.27 23.11 22.41
N TYR A 97 1.30 22.56 21.20
CA TYR A 97 0.57 23.10 20.05
C TYR A 97 -0.91 22.70 20.02
N LYS A 98 -1.42 22.04 21.08
CA LYS A 98 -2.81 21.59 21.22
C LYS A 98 -3.29 20.71 20.06
N PHE A 99 -2.37 19.97 19.43
CA PHE A 99 -2.70 19.04 18.36
C PHE A 99 -3.36 17.76 18.92
N VAL A 100 -2.97 17.39 20.14
CA VAL A 100 -3.51 16.27 20.93
C VAL A 100 -3.74 16.73 22.36
N LYS A 101 -4.67 16.06 23.06
CA LYS A 101 -5.02 16.34 24.46
C LYS A 101 -3.95 15.83 25.42
N ASP A 102 -3.38 14.66 25.13
CA ASP A 102 -2.40 14.00 25.99
C ASP A 102 -1.41 13.14 25.19
N GLN A 103 -0.43 12.56 25.90
CA GLN A 103 0.57 11.68 25.30
C GLN A 103 -0.02 10.33 24.84
N ALA A 104 -1.14 9.88 25.40
CA ALA A 104 -1.79 8.64 25.00
C ALA A 104 -2.47 8.80 23.63
N GLU A 105 -3.18 9.91 23.41
CA GLU A 105 -3.76 10.28 22.12
C GLU A 105 -2.69 10.45 21.06
N PHE A 106 -1.53 11.03 21.40
CA PHE A 106 -0.37 11.07 20.50
C PHE A 106 0.08 9.68 20.04
N ASN A 107 0.21 8.73 20.97
CA ASN A 107 0.62 7.37 20.64
C ASN A 107 -0.40 6.67 19.74
N GLN A 108 -1.70 6.86 20.01
CA GLN A 108 -2.76 6.32 19.16
C GLN A 108 -2.71 6.92 17.75
N LEU A 109 -2.55 8.24 17.65
CA LEU A 109 -2.41 8.93 16.37
C LEU A 109 -1.18 8.44 15.60
N LEU A 110 -0.02 8.37 16.26
CA LEU A 110 1.22 7.86 15.69
C LEU A 110 1.03 6.45 15.12
N SER A 111 0.41 5.55 15.89
CA SER A 111 0.11 4.20 15.44
C SER A 111 -0.81 4.20 14.21
N LYS A 112 -1.90 4.98 14.24
CA LYS A 112 -2.86 5.07 13.13
C LYS A 112 -2.20 5.57 11.85
N VAL A 113 -1.44 6.66 11.92
CA VAL A 113 -0.73 7.22 10.76
C VAL A 113 0.30 6.24 10.21
N ASN A 114 1.05 5.55 11.08
CA ASN A 114 2.03 4.55 10.64
C ASN A 114 1.37 3.36 9.95
N ILE A 115 0.21 2.91 10.42
CA ILE A 115 -0.60 1.88 9.76
C ILE A 115 -1.01 2.36 8.37
N GLU A 116 -1.57 3.56 8.24
CA GLU A 116 -1.98 4.12 6.94
C GLU A 116 -0.79 4.31 5.99
N LEU A 117 0.34 4.83 6.49
CA LEU A 117 1.57 4.97 5.71
C LEU A 117 2.06 3.62 5.20
N THR A 118 2.00 2.58 6.03
CA THR A 118 2.39 1.22 5.67
C THR A 118 1.46 0.65 4.61
N LYS A 119 0.14 0.81 4.76
CA LYS A 119 -0.85 0.40 3.74
C LYS A 119 -0.56 1.04 2.40
N VAL A 120 -0.27 2.35 2.37
CA VAL A 120 0.06 3.06 1.12
C VAL A 120 1.36 2.54 0.50
N LYS A 121 2.39 2.26 1.31
CA LYS A 121 3.64 1.66 0.83
C LYS A 121 3.43 0.26 0.25
N ILE A 122 2.68 -0.60 0.93
CA ILE A 122 2.35 -1.96 0.46
C ILE A 122 1.55 -1.90 -0.85
N LYS A 123 0.51 -1.06 -0.92
CA LYS A 123 -0.33 -0.91 -2.11
C LYS A 123 0.48 -0.52 -3.35
N ARG A 124 1.56 0.23 -3.19
CA ARG A 124 2.47 0.58 -4.28
C ARG A 124 3.51 -0.50 -4.58
N ALA A 125 3.93 -1.24 -3.57
CA ALA A 125 4.86 -2.35 -3.75
C ALA A 125 4.23 -3.48 -4.57
N ILE A 126 2.91 -3.68 -4.46
CA ILE A 126 2.15 -4.55 -5.36
C ILE A 126 2.02 -3.84 -6.71
N GLY A 127 2.96 -4.12 -7.60
CA GLY A 127 2.95 -3.64 -8.97
C GLY A 127 1.89 -4.34 -9.81
N ARG A 128 1.51 -3.74 -10.95
CA ARG A 128 0.68 -4.39 -11.97
C ARG A 128 1.30 -5.72 -12.41
N ASP A 129 2.61 -5.76 -12.55
CA ASP A 129 3.35 -6.96 -12.96
C ASP A 129 3.17 -8.13 -11.98
N SER A 130 3.13 -7.84 -10.66
CA SER A 130 2.86 -8.86 -9.66
C SER A 130 1.47 -9.48 -9.81
N LEU A 131 0.46 -8.67 -10.18
CA LEU A 131 -0.89 -9.16 -10.43
C LEU A 131 -0.95 -10.03 -11.70
N VAL A 132 -0.25 -9.63 -12.76
CA VAL A 132 -0.19 -10.39 -14.02
C VAL A 132 0.49 -11.74 -13.79
N ILE A 133 1.63 -11.76 -13.08
CA ILE A 133 2.34 -13.00 -12.73
C ILE A 133 1.45 -13.93 -11.91
N GLN A 134 0.75 -13.40 -10.89
CA GLN A 134 -0.14 -14.20 -10.07
C GLN A 134 -1.33 -14.75 -10.85
N THR A 135 -1.89 -13.95 -11.76
CA THR A 135 -3.01 -14.37 -12.62
C THR A 135 -2.59 -15.53 -13.52
N ASN A 136 -1.42 -15.42 -14.18
CA ASN A 136 -0.92 -16.48 -15.05
C ASN A 136 -0.68 -17.79 -14.27
N ARG A 137 0.00 -17.72 -13.11
CA ARG A 137 0.17 -18.88 -12.23
C ARG A 137 -1.15 -19.52 -11.83
N THR A 138 -2.15 -18.70 -11.53
CA THR A 138 -3.47 -19.20 -11.15
C THR A 138 -4.12 -19.96 -12.30
N ILE A 139 -4.00 -19.49 -13.55
CA ILE A 139 -4.52 -20.19 -14.73
C ILE A 139 -3.81 -21.54 -14.89
N GLU A 140 -2.48 -21.57 -14.77
CA GLU A 140 -1.72 -22.83 -14.85
C GLU A 140 -2.09 -23.83 -13.74
N GLU A 141 -2.33 -23.34 -12.52
CA GLU A 141 -2.79 -24.16 -11.39
C GLU A 141 -4.22 -24.68 -11.60
N LEU A 142 -5.11 -23.87 -12.18
CA LEU A 142 -6.46 -24.28 -12.53
C LEU A 142 -6.45 -25.35 -13.61
N ASP A 143 -5.67 -25.20 -14.67
CA ASP A 143 -5.58 -26.20 -15.75
C ASP A 143 -5.11 -27.56 -15.23
N LYS A 144 -4.07 -27.57 -14.36
CA LYS A 144 -3.60 -28.80 -13.72
C LYS A 144 -4.66 -29.42 -12.83
N SER A 145 -5.37 -28.60 -12.05
CA SER A 145 -6.41 -29.07 -11.13
C SER A 145 -7.61 -29.65 -11.89
N ILE A 146 -8.02 -29.01 -13.00
CA ILE A 146 -9.09 -29.50 -13.87
C ILE A 146 -8.72 -30.88 -14.42
N ASN A 147 -7.50 -31.08 -14.91
CA ASN A 147 -7.08 -32.38 -15.43
C ASN A 147 -7.16 -33.48 -14.36
N VAL A 148 -6.65 -33.23 -13.15
CA VAL A 148 -6.73 -34.19 -12.03
C VAL A 148 -8.19 -34.51 -11.67
N PHE A 149 -9.06 -33.50 -11.61
CA PHE A 149 -10.48 -33.73 -11.33
C PHE A 149 -11.19 -34.49 -12.45
N MET A 150 -10.81 -34.26 -13.70
CA MET A 150 -11.39 -34.93 -14.86
C MET A 150 -10.96 -36.39 -14.97
N GLU A 151 -9.69 -36.70 -14.73
CA GLU A 151 -9.22 -38.08 -14.59
C GLU A 151 -10.02 -38.80 -13.49
N ARG A 152 -10.17 -38.16 -12.33
CA ARG A 152 -10.91 -38.75 -11.22
C ARG A 152 -12.40 -38.95 -11.52
N LEU A 153 -13.03 -37.98 -12.20
CA LEU A 153 -14.42 -38.06 -12.60
C LEU A 153 -14.63 -39.20 -13.61
N ARG A 154 -13.72 -39.35 -14.57
CA ARG A 154 -13.75 -40.42 -15.57
C ARG A 154 -13.58 -41.79 -14.94
N GLU A 155 -12.60 -41.96 -14.04
CA GLU A 155 -12.43 -43.20 -13.28
C GLU A 155 -13.71 -43.56 -12.50
N PHE A 156 -14.27 -42.59 -11.78
CA PHE A 156 -15.44 -42.83 -10.94
C PHE A 156 -16.69 -43.15 -11.77
N TYR A 157 -16.97 -42.36 -12.81
CA TYR A 157 -18.15 -42.55 -13.64
C TYR A 157 -18.00 -43.73 -14.61
N GLY A 158 -16.78 -44.08 -14.99
CA GLY A 158 -16.47 -45.27 -15.79
C GLY A 158 -16.86 -46.58 -15.09
N LEU A 159 -16.94 -46.60 -13.75
CA LEU A 159 -17.52 -47.74 -13.01
C LEU A 159 -19.00 -47.96 -13.33
N HIS A 160 -19.71 -46.90 -13.72
CA HIS A 160 -21.14 -46.93 -14.07
C HIS A 160 -21.36 -47.06 -15.58
N PHE A 161 -20.60 -46.31 -16.38
CA PHE A 161 -20.75 -46.27 -17.84
C PHE A 161 -19.37 -46.23 -18.56
N PRO A 162 -18.67 -47.37 -18.66
CA PRO A 162 -17.31 -47.43 -19.18
C PRO A 162 -17.19 -47.11 -20.67
N GLU A 163 -18.26 -47.31 -21.46
CA GLU A 163 -18.26 -47.03 -22.89
C GLU A 163 -18.19 -45.53 -23.19
N MET A 164 -18.75 -44.69 -22.32
CA MET A 164 -18.70 -43.23 -22.47
C MET A 164 -17.28 -42.68 -22.34
N ASP A 165 -16.45 -43.29 -21.48
CA ASP A 165 -15.07 -42.86 -21.31
C ASP A 165 -14.25 -43.02 -22.59
N ARG A 166 -14.50 -44.10 -23.35
CA ARG A 166 -13.87 -44.35 -24.65
C ARG A 166 -14.44 -43.53 -25.79
N ALA A 167 -15.71 -43.11 -25.68
CA ALA A 167 -16.42 -42.43 -26.76
C ALA A 167 -16.24 -40.90 -26.72
N VAL A 168 -15.96 -40.32 -25.55
CA VAL A 168 -15.87 -38.86 -25.38
C VAL A 168 -14.47 -38.45 -24.94
N ASP A 169 -13.70 -37.88 -25.86
CA ASP A 169 -12.34 -37.41 -25.59
C ASP A 169 -12.32 -36.13 -24.75
N SER A 170 -13.16 -35.15 -25.10
CA SER A 170 -13.20 -33.84 -24.44
C SER A 170 -13.65 -33.93 -22.99
N HIS A 171 -12.81 -33.45 -22.08
CA HIS A 171 -13.10 -33.36 -20.65
C HIS A 171 -14.34 -32.51 -20.34
N GLU A 172 -14.47 -31.35 -20.98
CA GLU A 172 -15.61 -30.46 -20.78
C GLU A 172 -16.93 -31.14 -21.20
N LYS A 173 -16.92 -31.81 -22.36
CA LYS A 173 -18.10 -32.52 -22.85
C LYS A 173 -18.46 -33.69 -21.94
N PHE A 174 -17.48 -34.47 -21.51
CA PHE A 174 -17.69 -35.58 -20.57
C PHE A 174 -18.34 -35.09 -19.27
N ALA A 175 -17.80 -34.03 -18.67
CA ALA A 175 -18.36 -33.45 -17.44
C ALA A 175 -19.81 -32.95 -17.62
N LYS A 176 -20.11 -32.25 -18.73
CA LYS A 176 -21.47 -31.78 -19.03
C LYS A 176 -22.46 -32.93 -19.22
N LEU A 177 -22.06 -34.04 -19.85
CA LEU A 177 -22.91 -35.21 -20.01
C LEU A 177 -23.22 -35.88 -18.67
N VAL A 178 -22.19 -36.02 -17.80
CA VAL A 178 -22.37 -36.55 -16.45
C VAL A 178 -23.33 -35.66 -15.64
N GLU A 179 -23.13 -34.34 -15.66
CA GLU A 179 -23.98 -33.37 -14.97
C GLU A 179 -25.44 -33.43 -15.47
N LYS A 180 -25.63 -33.40 -16.78
CA LYS A 180 -26.96 -33.32 -17.41
C LYS A 180 -27.79 -34.58 -17.19
N TYR A 181 -27.19 -35.76 -17.26
CA TYR A 181 -27.94 -37.02 -17.31
C TYR A 181 -27.84 -37.86 -16.04
N GLY A 182 -26.65 -37.90 -15.42
CA GLY A 182 -26.33 -38.71 -14.25
C GLY A 182 -26.41 -40.24 -14.45
N SER A 183 -27.48 -40.77 -15.02
CA SER A 183 -27.65 -42.18 -15.35
C SER A 183 -27.60 -42.42 -16.86
N ARG A 184 -26.92 -43.50 -17.27
CA ARG A 184 -26.80 -43.92 -18.68
C ARG A 184 -28.15 -44.11 -19.38
N GLU A 185 -29.17 -44.54 -18.66
CA GLU A 185 -30.51 -44.84 -19.22
C GLU A 185 -31.22 -43.59 -19.75
N LYS A 186 -30.84 -42.41 -19.23
CA LYS A 186 -31.40 -41.13 -19.62
C LYS A 186 -30.65 -40.49 -20.79
N MET A 187 -29.52 -41.06 -21.22
CA MET A 187 -28.69 -40.50 -22.28
C MET A 187 -29.24 -40.87 -23.66
N VAL A 188 -29.30 -39.88 -24.54
CA VAL A 188 -29.66 -40.08 -25.96
C VAL A 188 -28.37 -40.28 -26.77
N ALA A 189 -28.29 -41.36 -27.54
CA ALA A 189 -27.08 -41.77 -28.28
C ALA A 189 -26.47 -40.68 -29.16
N VAL A 190 -27.29 -39.75 -29.69
CA VAL A 190 -26.88 -38.65 -30.57
C VAL A 190 -25.94 -37.64 -29.88
N GLU A 191 -25.96 -37.52 -28.55
CA GLU A 191 -25.12 -36.55 -27.82
C GLU A 191 -23.72 -37.09 -27.49
N ILE A 192 -23.48 -38.39 -27.65
CA ILE A 192 -22.19 -39.02 -27.35
C ILE A 192 -21.23 -38.84 -28.55
N GLU A 193 -21.74 -38.92 -29.79
CA GLU A 193 -20.93 -38.90 -31.02
C GLU A 193 -20.59 -37.51 -31.60
N LYS A 194 -21.30 -36.44 -31.18
CA LYS A 194 -21.02 -35.05 -31.63
C LYS A 194 -20.15 -34.27 -30.66
#